data_AF-A0A0F3IIL2-F1
#
_entry.id   AF-A0A0F3IIL2-F1
#
_cell.length_a   1.000
_cell.length_b   1.000
_cell.length_c   1.000
_cell.angle_alpha   90.00
_cell.angle_beta   90.00
_cell.angle_gamma   90.00
#
_symmetry.space_group_name_H-M   'P 1'
#
loop_
_entity.id
_entity.type
_entity.pdbx_description
1 polymer ?
#
loop_
_entity_poly.entity_id
_entity_poly.type
_entity_poly.pdbx_seq_one_letter_code
_entity_poly.pdbx_strand_id
1 'polypeptide(L)'
;MKTGNVKKRFLEGPKIRYKKSFEKFDHIFGKENVYFWKFDPNSFPDRCVVKDFCQRLHIDIEEDNIIRTNESLSLEATSLLYTYLRYGKALILNSVGEKRFPLLVKQISQLSGRKLRFSSELITPILEKNRVEIEWIEQRMGASLAEDIYKDDAIAIHSEKELITYTPETVLWLAKLLGEDYIDNMHPKMSHLEIAEWMHTLRLRLDQGQALVTTETTSIDTPVKSNSQKQELLKIENLTKKLMLANRWLIKQGQSETAKAAKTRLQPQLKALRRTLKKINTGHTE
;
A
#
# COMPACT_ATOMS: atom_id res chain seq x y z
N MET A 1 -18.90 -4.23 10.94
CA MET A 1 -18.56 -5.09 9.78
C MET A 1 -18.30 -6.51 10.27
N LYS A 2 -19.07 -7.51 9.82
CA LYS A 2 -18.90 -8.92 10.27
C LYS A 2 -17.50 -9.42 9.89
N THR A 3 -16.74 -9.90 10.86
CA THR A 3 -15.42 -10.57 10.73
C THR A 3 -15.51 -11.95 10.04
N GLY A 4 -16.56 -12.20 9.26
CA GLY A 4 -16.82 -13.47 8.61
C GLY A 4 -16.17 -13.55 7.23
N ASN A 5 -15.29 -14.55 7.07
CA ASN A 5 -15.02 -15.23 5.80
C ASN A 5 -14.17 -14.51 4.72
N VAL A 6 -13.06 -13.90 5.11
CA VAL A 6 -12.06 -13.49 4.09
C VAL A 6 -11.43 -14.69 3.38
N LYS A 7 -11.27 -15.84 4.07
CA LYS A 7 -10.85 -17.10 3.43
C LYS A 7 -11.80 -17.52 2.30
N LYS A 8 -13.11 -17.34 2.48
CA LYS A 8 -14.12 -17.69 1.47
C LYS A 8 -14.08 -16.74 0.26
N ARG A 9 -13.87 -15.43 0.48
CA ARG A 9 -13.79 -14.44 -0.60
C ARG A 9 -12.55 -14.54 -1.47
N PHE A 10 -11.41 -14.97 -0.92
CA PHE A 10 -10.18 -15.13 -1.71
C PHE A 10 -10.33 -16.27 -2.72
N LEU A 11 -10.95 -17.39 -2.30
CA LEU A 11 -11.22 -18.54 -3.18
C LEU A 11 -12.43 -18.33 -4.10
N GLU A 12 -13.41 -17.52 -3.70
CA GLU A 12 -14.57 -17.26 -4.55
C GLU A 12 -14.22 -16.42 -5.80
N GLY A 13 -13.09 -15.71 -5.79
CA GLY A 13 -12.65 -14.82 -6.86
C GLY A 13 -13.62 -13.64 -7.11
N PRO A 14 -13.23 -12.65 -7.92
CA PRO A 14 -14.19 -11.68 -8.43
C PRO A 14 -15.22 -12.39 -9.31
N LYS A 15 -16.51 -12.15 -9.06
CA LYS A 15 -17.56 -12.55 -10.01
C LYS A 15 -17.49 -11.62 -11.21
N ILE A 16 -16.96 -12.13 -12.32
CA ILE A 16 -16.96 -11.43 -13.60
C ILE A 16 -18.41 -11.42 -14.10
N ARG A 17 -18.85 -10.29 -14.65
CA ARG A 17 -20.23 -10.10 -15.14
C ARG A 17 -20.17 -9.32 -16.45
N TYR A 18 -19.45 -9.83 -17.44
CA TYR A 18 -19.26 -9.17 -18.71
C TYR A 18 -20.59 -8.86 -19.39
N LYS A 19 -21.49 -9.85 -19.45
CA LYS A 19 -22.80 -9.67 -20.07
C LYS A 19 -23.57 -8.53 -19.42
N LYS A 20 -23.73 -8.57 -18.10
CA LYS A 20 -24.44 -7.51 -17.36
C LYS A 20 -23.78 -6.13 -17.51
N SER A 21 -22.45 -6.08 -17.53
CA SER A 21 -21.70 -4.82 -17.62
C SER A 21 -21.78 -4.20 -19.01
N PHE A 22 -21.83 -5.01 -20.08
CA PHE A 22 -21.66 -4.54 -21.46
C PHE A 22 -22.91 -4.61 -22.34
N GLU A 23 -23.81 -5.57 -22.13
CA GLU A 23 -25.05 -5.75 -22.92
C GLU A 23 -25.95 -4.51 -22.90
N LYS A 24 -25.93 -3.75 -21.80
CA LYS A 24 -26.67 -2.48 -21.70
C LYS A 24 -26.25 -1.46 -22.76
N PHE A 25 -24.98 -1.46 -23.20
CA PHE A 25 -24.50 -0.53 -24.21
C PHE A 25 -24.99 -0.95 -25.60
N ASP A 26 -24.98 -2.25 -25.90
CA ASP A 26 -25.58 -2.78 -27.14
C ASP A 26 -27.07 -2.43 -27.23
N HIS A 27 -27.79 -2.48 -26.11
CA HIS A 27 -29.22 -2.12 -26.07
C HIS A 27 -29.47 -0.62 -26.29
N ILE A 28 -28.64 0.24 -25.71
CA ILE A 28 -28.81 1.71 -25.78
C ILE A 28 -28.35 2.26 -27.13
N PHE A 29 -27.20 1.79 -27.63
CA PHE A 29 -26.53 2.38 -28.80
C PHE A 29 -26.71 1.56 -30.07
N GLY A 30 -27.21 0.32 -29.98
CA GLY A 30 -27.19 -0.64 -31.09
C GLY A 30 -25.85 -1.39 -31.11
N LYS A 31 -25.92 -2.71 -31.36
CA LYS A 31 -24.75 -3.60 -31.32
C LYS A 31 -23.69 -3.19 -32.35
N GLU A 32 -24.12 -2.70 -33.49
CA GLU A 32 -23.31 -2.22 -34.61
C GLU A 32 -22.51 -0.95 -34.28
N ASN A 33 -22.94 -0.18 -33.28
CA ASN A 33 -22.28 1.07 -32.86
C ASN A 33 -21.40 0.89 -31.60
N VAL A 34 -21.28 -0.33 -31.08
CA VAL A 34 -20.48 -0.65 -29.90
C VAL A 34 -19.37 -1.60 -30.28
N TYR A 35 -18.13 -1.12 -30.13
CA TYR A 35 -16.92 -1.87 -30.42
C TYR A 35 -16.23 -2.28 -29.13
N PHE A 36 -15.81 -3.54 -29.07
CA PHE A 36 -14.96 -4.07 -28.01
C PHE A 36 -13.59 -4.42 -28.61
N TRP A 37 -12.53 -4.05 -27.92
CA TRP A 37 -11.16 -4.38 -28.29
C TRP A 37 -10.47 -5.10 -27.14
N LYS A 38 -9.70 -6.14 -27.47
CA LYS A 38 -8.86 -6.84 -26.49
C LYS A 38 -7.77 -5.89 -26.01
N PHE A 39 -7.56 -5.82 -24.70
CA PHE A 39 -6.43 -5.08 -24.14
C PHE A 39 -5.16 -5.95 -24.25
N ASP A 40 -4.38 -5.75 -25.32
CA ASP A 40 -3.10 -6.43 -25.52
C ASP A 40 -1.99 -5.41 -25.77
N PRO A 41 -1.18 -5.07 -24.74
CA PRO A 41 -0.08 -4.11 -24.86
C PRO A 41 0.93 -4.42 -25.96
N ASN A 42 1.09 -5.67 -26.38
CA ASN A 42 2.02 -6.02 -27.46
C ASN A 42 1.47 -5.65 -28.84
N SER A 43 0.14 -5.51 -28.95
CA SER A 43 -0.53 -5.07 -30.18
C SER A 43 -0.57 -3.54 -30.33
N PHE A 44 -0.33 -2.79 -29.26
CA PHE A 44 -0.43 -1.33 -29.27
C PHE A 44 0.84 -0.67 -29.83
N PRO A 45 0.72 0.44 -30.60
CA PRO A 45 1.86 1.26 -31.00
C PRO A 45 2.65 1.71 -29.77
N ASP A 46 3.97 1.47 -29.78
CA ASP A 46 4.88 1.77 -28.68
C ASP A 46 4.43 1.21 -27.31
N ARG A 47 3.61 0.15 -27.32
CA ARG A 47 2.95 -0.42 -26.13
C ARG A 47 2.11 0.61 -25.36
N CYS A 48 1.55 1.60 -26.04
CA CYS A 48 0.76 2.69 -25.46
C CYS A 48 -0.72 2.58 -25.86
N VAL A 49 -1.58 2.29 -24.88
CA VAL A 49 -3.04 2.18 -25.10
C VAL A 49 -3.66 3.49 -25.60
N VAL A 50 -3.11 4.64 -25.21
CA VAL A 50 -3.62 5.94 -25.67
C VAL A 50 -3.35 6.12 -27.15
N LYS A 51 -2.14 5.75 -27.63
CA LYS A 51 -1.79 5.77 -29.06
C LYS A 51 -2.68 4.82 -29.86
N ASP A 52 -2.90 3.59 -29.37
CA ASP A 52 -3.80 2.61 -30.01
C ASP A 52 -5.23 3.17 -30.13
N PHE A 53 -5.77 3.74 -29.04
CA PHE A 53 -7.10 4.34 -29.03
C PHE A 53 -7.24 5.51 -30.02
N CYS A 54 -6.30 6.45 -29.99
CA CYS A 54 -6.26 7.61 -30.90
C CYS A 54 -6.15 7.18 -32.36
N GLN A 55 -5.30 6.20 -32.67
CA GLN A 55 -5.15 5.67 -34.01
C GLN A 55 -6.45 5.05 -34.55
N ARG A 56 -7.17 4.28 -33.72
CA ARG A 56 -8.46 3.65 -34.12
C ARG A 56 -9.55 4.66 -34.43
N LEU A 57 -9.51 5.83 -33.79
CA LEU A 57 -10.50 6.89 -33.96
C LEU A 57 -10.03 8.02 -34.89
N HIS A 58 -8.84 7.89 -35.49
CA HIS A 58 -8.22 8.93 -36.30
C HIS A 58 -8.10 10.27 -35.56
N ILE A 59 -7.71 10.22 -34.28
CA ILE A 59 -7.45 11.38 -33.44
C ILE A 59 -5.95 11.63 -33.42
N ASP A 60 -5.52 12.82 -33.82
CA ASP A 60 -4.13 13.23 -33.69
C ASP A 60 -3.81 13.60 -32.25
N ILE A 61 -2.70 13.07 -31.71
CA ILE A 61 -2.23 13.35 -30.35
C ILE A 61 -0.71 13.56 -30.34
N GLU A 62 -0.27 14.63 -29.69
CA GLU A 62 1.15 14.91 -29.46
C GLU A 62 1.69 14.02 -28.33
N GLU A 63 2.93 13.56 -28.45
CA GLU A 63 3.56 12.66 -27.47
C GLU A 63 3.64 13.27 -26.07
N ASP A 64 3.87 14.59 -25.98
CA ASP A 64 3.97 15.33 -24.72
C ASP A 64 2.66 15.33 -23.91
N ASN A 65 1.52 15.04 -24.56
CA ASN A 65 0.22 14.94 -23.89
C ASN A 65 -0.03 13.54 -23.29
N ILE A 66 0.85 12.56 -23.53
CA ILE A 66 0.68 11.18 -23.05
C ILE A 66 1.32 11.02 -21.67
N ILE A 67 0.50 11.11 -20.62
CA ILE A 67 0.94 10.89 -19.24
C ILE A 67 0.71 9.43 -18.83
N ARG A 68 1.79 8.73 -18.47
CA ARG A 68 1.72 7.36 -17.95
C ARG A 68 1.60 7.37 -16.42
N THR A 69 0.41 7.02 -15.91
CA THR A 69 0.14 7.04 -14.45
C THR A 69 -0.22 5.68 -13.83
N ASN A 70 -0.26 4.59 -14.63
CA ASN A 70 -0.77 3.28 -14.20
C ASN A 70 0.33 2.22 -14.18
N GLU A 71 1.41 2.48 -13.46
CA GLU A 71 2.38 1.43 -13.18
C GLU A 71 1.88 0.57 -12.02
N SER A 72 1.72 -0.73 -12.29
CA SER A 72 1.37 -1.72 -11.27
C SER A 72 2.43 -1.71 -10.17
N LEU A 73 2.01 -1.81 -8.91
CA LEU A 73 2.93 -2.03 -7.80
C LEU A 73 3.74 -3.33 -8.01
N SER A 74 4.99 -3.31 -7.56
CA SER A 74 5.77 -4.54 -7.39
C SER A 74 5.08 -5.48 -6.40
N LEU A 75 5.47 -6.75 -6.41
CA LEU A 75 5.05 -7.72 -5.42
C LEU A 75 5.37 -7.21 -4.03
N GLU A 76 6.58 -6.73 -3.81
CA GLU A 76 7.09 -6.28 -2.52
C GLU A 76 6.27 -5.09 -2.00
N ALA A 77 5.99 -4.11 -2.87
CA ALA A 77 5.11 -2.99 -2.54
C ALA A 77 3.66 -3.46 -2.26
N THR A 78 3.16 -4.42 -3.04
CA THR A 78 1.84 -5.02 -2.83
C THR A 78 1.77 -5.78 -1.50
N SER A 79 2.81 -6.53 -1.13
CA SER A 79 2.93 -7.26 0.12
C SER A 79 2.88 -6.31 1.32
N LEU A 80 3.63 -5.20 1.28
CA LEU A 80 3.58 -4.18 2.33
C LEU A 80 2.18 -3.55 2.45
N LEU A 81 1.56 -3.19 1.32
CA LEU A 81 0.21 -2.62 1.30
C LEU A 81 -0.83 -3.61 1.83
N TYR A 82 -0.77 -4.87 1.38
CA TYR A 82 -1.64 -5.95 1.81
C TYR A 82 -1.56 -6.13 3.32
N THR A 83 -0.34 -6.26 3.86
CA THR A 83 -0.08 -6.42 5.28
C THR A 83 -0.64 -5.25 6.09
N TYR A 84 -0.41 -4.02 5.62
CA TYR A 84 -0.95 -2.84 6.29
C TYR A 84 -2.49 -2.83 6.32
N LEU A 85 -3.15 -3.10 5.19
CA LEU A 85 -4.61 -3.12 5.10
C LEU A 85 -5.23 -4.29 5.87
N ARG A 86 -4.53 -5.43 5.95
CA ARG A 86 -5.00 -6.65 6.60
C ARG A 86 -4.84 -6.59 8.11
N TYR A 87 -3.66 -6.22 8.59
CA TYR A 87 -3.27 -6.31 9.99
C TYR A 87 -3.22 -4.96 10.70
N GLY A 88 -3.11 -3.86 9.95
CA GLY A 88 -3.16 -2.48 10.47
C GLY A 88 -4.57 -1.94 10.68
N LYS A 89 -5.64 -2.73 10.54
CA LYS A 89 -7.04 -2.25 10.63
C LYS A 89 -7.35 -1.47 11.91
N ALA A 90 -6.89 -1.95 13.06
CA ALA A 90 -7.09 -1.25 14.33
C ALA A 90 -6.42 0.14 14.35
N LEU A 91 -5.36 0.31 13.56
CA LEU A 91 -4.63 1.57 13.40
C LEU A 91 -5.34 2.51 12.40
N ILE A 92 -5.99 1.94 11.37
CA ILE A 92 -6.72 2.67 10.33
C ILE A 92 -8.08 3.18 10.83
N LEU A 93 -8.80 2.39 11.63
CA LEU A 93 -10.17 2.73 12.09
C LEU A 93 -10.23 4.01 12.93
N ASN A 94 -9.12 4.44 13.53
CA ASN A 94 -9.04 5.66 14.33
C ASN A 94 -8.70 6.91 13.51
N SER A 95 -8.34 6.78 12.22
CA SER A 95 -8.17 7.93 11.32
C SER A 95 -9.53 8.32 10.73
N VAL A 96 -9.95 9.54 11.03
CA VAL A 96 -11.20 10.14 10.55
C VAL A 96 -11.18 10.23 9.02
N GLY A 97 -11.90 9.32 8.37
CA GLY A 97 -12.18 9.34 6.93
C GLY A 97 -11.50 8.21 6.18
N GLU A 98 -12.28 7.53 5.33
CA GLU A 98 -11.84 6.57 4.30
C GLU A 98 -11.01 7.25 3.20
N LYS A 99 -10.11 8.17 3.56
CA LYS A 99 -9.17 8.73 2.61
C LYS A 99 -8.28 7.58 2.16
N ARG A 100 -8.41 7.26 0.86
CA ARG A 100 -7.41 6.50 0.11
C ARG A 100 -6.04 7.05 0.50
N PHE A 101 -5.01 6.20 0.53
CA PHE A 101 -3.68 6.57 1.00
C PHE A 101 -2.75 6.94 -0.20
N PRO A 102 -3.02 8.00 -1.00
CA PRO A 102 -2.27 8.24 -2.23
C PRO A 102 -0.81 8.52 -1.95
N LEU A 103 -0.48 9.21 -0.84
CA LEU A 103 0.92 9.46 -0.45
C LEU A 103 1.64 8.16 -0.10
N LEU A 104 0.99 7.27 0.67
CA LEU A 104 1.57 5.97 1.01
C LEU A 104 1.76 5.11 -0.25
N VAL A 105 0.74 5.04 -1.12
CA VAL A 105 0.82 4.28 -2.39
C VAL A 105 1.91 4.84 -3.29
N LYS A 106 2.01 6.17 -3.43
CA LYS A 106 3.08 6.84 -4.17
C LYS A 106 4.47 6.56 -3.57
N GLN A 107 4.58 6.47 -2.25
CA GLN A 107 5.86 6.17 -1.60
C GLN A 107 6.27 4.72 -1.83
N ILE A 108 5.37 3.75 -1.62
CA ILE A 108 5.69 2.33 -1.81
C ILE A 108 5.79 1.94 -3.28
N SER A 109 5.24 2.69 -4.22
CA SER A 109 5.46 2.45 -5.65
C SER A 109 6.91 2.68 -6.07
N GLN A 110 7.71 3.37 -5.26
CA GLN A 110 9.16 3.52 -5.48
C GLN A 110 9.95 2.26 -5.10
N LEU A 111 9.34 1.31 -4.38
CA LEU A 111 9.98 0.05 -4.03
C LEU A 111 10.07 -0.84 -5.27
N SER A 112 11.28 -0.94 -5.81
CA SER A 112 11.62 -1.86 -6.89
C SER A 112 11.38 -3.31 -6.47
N GLY A 113 10.96 -4.13 -7.42
CA GLY A 113 10.69 -5.52 -7.15
C GLY A 113 10.08 -6.22 -8.36
N ARG A 114 9.76 -7.49 -8.19
CA ARG A 114 9.16 -8.29 -9.27
C ARG A 114 7.69 -7.95 -9.45
N LYS A 115 7.14 -8.16 -10.64
CA LYS A 115 5.70 -7.95 -10.86
C LYS A 115 4.89 -8.96 -10.05
N LEU A 116 3.77 -8.51 -9.47
CA LEU A 116 2.81 -9.39 -8.83
C LEU A 116 2.21 -10.33 -9.88
N ARG A 117 2.29 -11.64 -9.62
CA ARG A 117 1.62 -12.69 -10.38
C ARG A 117 1.01 -13.71 -9.43
N PHE A 118 -0.13 -14.27 -9.80
CA PHE A 118 -0.77 -15.37 -9.10
C PHE A 118 -0.55 -16.65 -9.89
N SER A 119 -0.41 -17.77 -9.18
CA SER A 119 -0.19 -19.03 -9.84
C SER A 119 -1.41 -19.50 -10.62
N SER A 120 -1.18 -20.32 -11.62
CA SER A 120 -2.23 -20.97 -12.41
C SER A 120 -3.19 -21.76 -11.53
N GLU A 121 -2.74 -22.32 -10.40
CA GLU A 121 -3.57 -23.03 -9.42
C GLU A 121 -4.63 -22.10 -8.80
N LEU A 122 -4.26 -20.84 -8.50
CA LEU A 122 -5.19 -19.86 -7.97
C LEU A 122 -6.13 -19.29 -9.04
N ILE A 123 -5.63 -19.14 -10.27
CA ILE A 123 -6.36 -18.47 -11.36
C ILE A 123 -7.33 -19.42 -12.08
N THR A 124 -6.95 -20.66 -12.33
CA THR A 124 -7.74 -21.64 -13.11
C THR A 124 -9.17 -21.81 -12.56
N PRO A 125 -9.39 -22.01 -11.25
CA PRO A 125 -10.75 -22.15 -10.72
C PRO A 125 -11.61 -20.90 -10.92
N ILE A 126 -10.99 -19.71 -10.95
CA ILE A 126 -11.69 -18.44 -11.18
C ILE A 126 -12.10 -18.34 -12.65
N LEU A 127 -11.21 -18.70 -13.59
CA LEU A 127 -11.53 -18.71 -15.03
C LEU A 127 -12.65 -19.70 -15.33
N GLU A 128 -12.53 -20.94 -14.83
CA GLU A 128 -13.54 -21.99 -14.99
C GLU A 128 -14.91 -21.58 -14.47
N LYS A 129 -14.95 -20.99 -13.27
CA LYS A 129 -16.18 -20.48 -12.67
C LYS A 129 -16.84 -19.37 -13.48
N ASN A 130 -16.07 -18.59 -14.24
CA ASN A 130 -16.55 -17.48 -15.05
C ASN A 130 -16.59 -17.81 -16.56
N ARG A 131 -16.39 -19.08 -16.96
CA ARG A 131 -16.27 -19.49 -18.38
C ARG A 131 -17.42 -19.00 -19.25
N VAL A 132 -18.67 -19.13 -18.80
CA VAL A 132 -19.85 -18.67 -19.54
C VAL A 132 -19.82 -17.16 -19.84
N GLU A 133 -19.32 -16.35 -18.90
CA GLU A 133 -19.21 -14.89 -19.11
C GLU A 133 -18.04 -14.56 -20.06
N ILE A 134 -16.94 -15.31 -19.97
CA ILE A 134 -15.77 -15.17 -20.84
C ILE A 134 -16.14 -15.53 -22.29
N GLU A 135 -16.76 -16.68 -22.51
CA GLU A 135 -17.24 -17.12 -23.82
C GLU A 135 -18.19 -16.10 -24.45
N TRP A 136 -19.10 -15.52 -23.65
CA TRP A 136 -20.01 -14.48 -24.13
C TRP A 136 -19.27 -13.25 -24.66
N ILE A 137 -18.26 -12.74 -23.92
CA ILE A 137 -17.52 -11.55 -24.37
C ILE A 137 -16.56 -11.87 -25.52
N GLU A 138 -15.94 -13.05 -25.55
CA GLU A 138 -15.09 -13.49 -26.66
C GLU A 138 -15.91 -13.58 -27.96
N GLN A 139 -17.11 -14.16 -27.90
CA GLN A 139 -18.04 -14.19 -29.02
C GLN A 139 -18.47 -12.78 -29.44
N ARG A 140 -18.76 -11.89 -28.48
CA ARG A 140 -19.21 -10.52 -28.75
C ARG A 140 -18.10 -9.64 -29.34
N MET A 141 -16.87 -9.84 -28.93
CA MET A 141 -15.68 -9.12 -29.36
C MET A 141 -15.06 -9.70 -30.64
N GLY A 142 -15.28 -10.99 -30.91
CA GLY A 142 -14.66 -11.71 -32.03
C GLY A 142 -13.18 -12.04 -31.83
N ALA A 143 -12.70 -12.07 -30.58
CA ALA A 143 -11.32 -12.39 -30.24
C ALA A 143 -11.23 -13.16 -28.92
N SER A 144 -10.22 -14.02 -28.78
CA SER A 144 -10.01 -14.78 -27.54
C SER A 144 -9.29 -13.94 -26.47
N LEU A 145 -9.78 -14.04 -25.24
CA LEU A 145 -9.20 -13.54 -24.00
C LEU A 145 -8.25 -14.55 -23.34
N ALA A 146 -7.99 -15.70 -23.95
CA ALA A 146 -7.03 -16.66 -23.44
C ALA A 146 -5.64 -16.03 -23.30
N GLU A 147 -5.01 -16.30 -22.17
CA GLU A 147 -3.64 -15.92 -21.83
C GLU A 147 -2.87 -17.16 -21.38
N ASP A 148 -1.55 -17.15 -21.56
CA ASP A 148 -0.69 -18.20 -21.01
C ASP A 148 -0.54 -18.00 -19.49
N ILE A 149 -1.44 -18.61 -18.73
CA ILE A 149 -1.46 -18.53 -17.26
C ILE A 149 -0.38 -19.39 -16.59
N TYR A 150 0.31 -20.24 -17.34
CA TYR A 150 1.42 -21.05 -16.85
C TYR A 150 2.77 -20.32 -16.98
N LYS A 151 2.79 -19.22 -17.73
CA LYS A 151 3.96 -18.36 -17.86
C LYS A 151 4.35 -17.79 -16.51
N ASP A 152 5.63 -17.96 -16.17
CA ASP A 152 6.24 -17.47 -14.92
C ASP A 152 5.65 -18.10 -13.63
N ASP A 153 4.97 -19.25 -13.70
CA ASP A 153 4.30 -19.88 -12.54
C ASP A 153 5.29 -20.23 -11.40
N ALA A 154 6.54 -20.54 -11.77
CA ALA A 154 7.63 -20.81 -10.82
C ALA A 154 7.97 -19.63 -9.90
N ILE A 155 7.68 -18.40 -10.33
CA ILE A 155 7.85 -17.20 -9.52
C ILE A 155 6.50 -16.64 -9.04
N ALA A 156 5.36 -17.22 -9.40
CA ALA A 156 4.06 -16.70 -9.00
C ALA A 156 3.76 -16.91 -7.50
N ILE A 157 2.77 -16.18 -6.96
CA ILE A 157 2.26 -16.41 -5.61
C ILE A 157 1.29 -17.60 -5.64
N HIS A 158 1.51 -18.59 -4.78
CA HIS A 158 0.63 -19.75 -4.61
C HIS A 158 -0.30 -19.62 -3.39
N SER A 159 0.03 -18.72 -2.45
CA SER A 159 -0.73 -18.59 -1.21
C SER A 159 -0.66 -17.19 -0.59
N GLU A 160 -1.63 -16.86 0.28
CA GLU A 160 -1.60 -15.64 1.10
C GLU A 160 -0.31 -15.56 1.94
N LYS A 161 0.25 -16.71 2.35
CA LYS A 161 1.47 -16.78 3.17
C LYS A 161 2.68 -16.16 2.48
N GLU A 162 2.81 -16.36 1.17
CA GLU A 162 3.89 -15.75 0.39
C GLU A 162 3.74 -14.23 0.27
N LEU A 163 2.51 -13.71 0.22
CA LEU A 163 2.24 -12.27 0.19
C LEU A 163 2.61 -11.58 1.52
N ILE A 164 2.70 -12.32 2.63
CA ILE A 164 3.12 -11.81 3.94
C ILE A 164 4.54 -12.27 4.31
N THR A 165 5.28 -12.80 3.35
CA THR A 165 6.70 -13.12 3.48
C THR A 165 7.51 -12.03 2.80
N TYR A 166 8.47 -11.44 3.52
CA TYR A 166 9.23 -10.28 3.05
C TYR A 166 10.67 -10.66 2.81
N THR A 167 11.27 -10.10 1.76
CA THR A 167 12.71 -10.21 1.58
C THR A 167 13.43 -9.27 2.56
N PRO A 168 14.67 -9.58 2.98
CA PRO A 168 15.46 -8.66 3.81
C PRO A 168 15.58 -7.25 3.22
N GLU A 169 15.67 -7.14 1.89
CA GLU A 169 15.77 -5.88 1.16
C GLU A 169 14.50 -5.04 1.30
N THR A 170 13.33 -5.69 1.25
CA THR A 170 12.02 -5.03 1.45
C THR A 170 11.92 -4.43 2.85
N VAL A 171 12.32 -5.18 3.87
CA VAL A 171 12.28 -4.72 5.27
C VAL A 171 13.30 -3.62 5.50
N LEU A 172 14.52 -3.77 4.96
CA LEU A 172 15.57 -2.76 5.05
C LEU A 172 15.15 -1.46 4.36
N TRP A 173 14.51 -1.54 3.20
CA TRP A 173 13.99 -0.36 2.48
C TRP A 173 12.98 0.39 3.35
N LEU A 174 12.04 -0.32 3.98
CA LEU A 174 11.07 0.29 4.88
C LEU A 174 11.75 0.90 6.12
N ALA A 175 12.72 0.20 6.71
CA ALA A 175 13.49 0.70 7.84
C ALA A 175 14.22 2.01 7.51
N LYS A 176 14.89 2.08 6.34
CA LYS A 176 15.60 3.28 5.88
C LYS A 176 14.69 4.50 5.80
N LEU A 177 13.46 4.36 5.27
CA LEU A 177 12.49 5.46 5.23
C LEU A 177 12.07 5.96 6.63
N LEU A 178 12.13 5.08 7.63
CA LEU A 178 11.76 5.35 9.00
C LEU A 178 12.94 5.81 9.88
N GLY A 179 14.19 5.63 9.45
CA GLY A 179 15.40 6.11 10.11
C GLY A 179 16.16 5.05 10.91
N GLU A 180 17.30 5.44 11.50
CA GLU A 180 18.29 4.54 12.12
C GLU A 180 17.70 3.61 13.20
N ASP A 181 16.84 4.14 14.07
CA ASP A 181 16.12 3.34 15.08
C ASP A 181 15.43 2.10 14.49
N TYR A 182 14.89 2.19 13.27
CA TYR A 182 14.19 1.08 12.63
C TYR A 182 15.17 0.09 11.99
N ILE A 183 16.33 0.56 11.55
CA ILE A 183 17.41 -0.30 11.04
C ILE A 183 17.95 -1.16 12.17
N ASP A 184 18.20 -0.57 13.35
CA ASP A 184 18.72 -1.27 14.52
C ASP A 184 17.74 -2.31 15.08
N ASN A 185 16.43 -2.08 14.90
CA ASN A 185 15.38 -2.99 15.33
C ASN A 185 14.98 -4.02 14.24
N MET A 186 15.62 -4.01 13.07
CA MET A 186 15.34 -4.98 12.03
C MET A 186 15.90 -6.37 12.41
N HIS A 187 15.09 -7.43 12.22
CA HIS A 187 15.55 -8.81 12.40
C HIS A 187 14.97 -9.75 11.34
N PRO A 188 15.58 -10.94 11.11
CA PRO A 188 15.15 -11.86 10.04
C PRO A 188 13.73 -12.42 10.17
N LYS A 189 13.11 -12.30 11.36
CA LYS A 189 11.81 -12.89 11.69
C LYS A 189 10.75 -11.82 12.01
N MET A 190 10.80 -10.68 11.32
CA MET A 190 9.79 -9.63 11.48
C MET A 190 8.39 -10.20 11.23
N SER A 191 7.52 -10.04 12.21
CA SER A 191 6.12 -10.45 12.11
C SER A 191 5.35 -9.48 11.19
N HIS A 192 4.27 -9.98 10.58
CA HIS A 192 3.36 -9.13 9.79
C HIS A 192 2.71 -8.02 10.63
N LEU A 193 2.63 -8.17 11.95
CA LEU A 193 2.15 -7.12 12.85
C LEU A 193 3.17 -5.98 12.97
N GLU A 194 4.45 -6.30 13.14
CA GLU A 194 5.52 -5.31 13.20
C GLU A 194 5.64 -4.54 11.88
N ILE A 195 5.57 -5.24 10.73
CA ILE A 195 5.56 -4.61 9.42
C ILE A 195 4.33 -3.70 9.25
N ALA A 196 3.15 -4.11 9.70
CA ALA A 196 1.97 -3.26 9.66
C ALA A 196 2.10 -2.01 10.54
N GLU A 197 2.78 -2.09 11.69
CA GLU A 197 3.07 -0.96 12.57
C GLU A 197 4.10 0.00 11.95
N TRP A 198 5.12 -0.53 11.28
CA TRP A 198 6.10 0.26 10.53
C TRP A 198 5.44 1.00 9.36
N MET A 199 4.61 0.31 8.58
CA MET A 199 3.79 0.91 7.52
C MET A 199 2.84 1.99 8.05
N HIS A 200 2.24 1.77 9.23
CA HIS A 200 1.42 2.79 9.87
C HIS A 200 2.23 4.04 10.25
N THR A 201 3.43 3.83 10.81
CA THR A 201 4.34 4.93 11.13
C THR A 201 4.70 5.73 9.87
N LEU A 202 5.06 5.04 8.79
CA LEU A 202 5.37 5.68 7.51
C LEU A 202 4.21 6.55 7.03
N ARG A 203 2.97 6.03 7.09
CA ARG A 203 1.77 6.78 6.75
C ARG A 203 1.64 8.06 7.59
N LEU A 204 1.80 7.96 8.92
CA LEU A 204 1.69 9.12 9.80
C LEU A 204 2.75 10.19 9.49
N ARG A 205 3.98 9.79 9.12
CA ARG A 205 5.03 10.74 8.72
C ARG A 205 4.68 11.47 7.43
N LEU A 206 4.20 10.72 6.43
CA LEU A 206 3.74 11.27 5.15
C LEU A 206 2.58 12.25 5.35
N ASP A 207 1.59 11.88 6.16
CA ASP A 207 0.42 12.74 6.48
C ASP A 207 0.84 14.04 7.20
N GLN A 208 1.93 14.00 7.96
CA GLN A 208 2.46 15.16 8.69
C GLN A 208 3.45 15.99 7.87
N GLY A 209 3.74 15.60 6.62
CA GLY A 209 4.77 16.25 5.80
C GLY A 209 6.17 16.15 6.40
N GLN A 210 6.43 15.16 7.26
CA GLN A 210 7.76 14.96 7.81
C GLN A 210 8.70 14.49 6.70
N ALA A 211 9.89 15.09 6.63
CA ALA A 211 10.94 14.65 5.72
C ALA A 211 11.25 13.18 5.99
N LEU A 212 11.10 12.35 4.96
CA LEU A 212 11.63 10.99 4.98
C LEU A 212 13.15 11.07 4.86
N VAL A 213 13.85 10.11 5.45
CA VAL A 213 15.29 9.96 5.20
C VAL A 213 15.44 9.60 3.73
N THR A 214 15.96 10.53 2.92
CA THR A 214 16.19 10.29 1.50
C THR A 214 17.26 9.21 1.38
N THR A 215 16.99 8.16 0.59
CA THR A 215 17.94 7.07 0.35
C THR A 215 19.04 7.46 -0.65
N GLU A 216 19.21 8.76 -0.93
CA GLU A 216 20.30 9.25 -1.76
C GLU A 216 21.62 9.04 -1.03
N THR A 217 22.56 8.45 -1.75
CA THR A 217 23.94 8.22 -1.36
C THR A 217 24.51 9.52 -0.78
N THR A 218 24.94 9.45 0.47
CA THR A 218 25.47 10.55 1.26
C THR A 218 26.48 11.40 0.49
N SER A 219 26.09 12.63 0.15
CA SER A 219 27.00 13.78 0.17
C SER A 219 26.44 14.76 1.20
N ILE A 220 27.22 14.96 2.25
CA ILE A 220 26.89 15.65 3.49
C ILE A 220 26.87 17.16 3.24
N ASP A 221 25.79 17.83 3.65
CA ASP A 221 25.87 19.07 4.46
C ASP A 221 24.46 19.50 4.89
N THR A 222 24.07 19.04 6.09
CA THR A 222 23.00 19.70 6.87
C THR A 222 23.53 20.02 8.26
N PRO A 223 23.10 21.15 8.86
CA PRO A 223 23.64 21.63 10.12
C PRO A 223 23.32 20.64 11.24
N VAL A 224 24.37 20.14 11.87
CA VAL A 224 24.33 19.17 12.97
C VAL A 224 23.57 19.79 14.15
N LYS A 225 22.36 19.28 14.43
CA LYS A 225 21.66 19.57 15.70
C LYS A 225 22.57 19.20 16.88
N SER A 226 22.65 20.07 17.87
CA SER A 226 23.49 19.85 19.05
C SER A 226 23.15 18.53 19.75
N ASN A 227 24.16 17.87 20.35
CA ASN A 227 23.99 16.56 20.99
C ASN A 227 22.92 16.59 22.11
N SER A 228 22.76 17.74 22.77
CA SER A 228 21.73 18.00 23.79
C SER A 228 20.30 17.95 23.23
N GLN A 229 20.06 18.56 22.06
CA GLN A 229 18.75 18.54 21.38
C GLN A 229 18.35 17.12 20.95
N LYS A 230 19.31 16.32 20.48
CA LYS A 230 19.07 14.92 20.10
C LYS A 230 18.66 14.07 21.31
N GLN A 231 19.34 14.24 22.45
CA GLN A 231 19.00 13.50 23.68
C GLN A 231 17.61 13.85 24.23
N GLU A 232 17.20 15.12 24.21
CA GLU A 232 15.87 15.53 24.67
C GLU A 232 14.74 15.04 23.74
N LEU A 233 14.95 15.04 22.42
CA LEU A 233 14.02 14.44 21.45
C LEU A 233 13.82 12.95 21.70
N LEU A 234 14.92 12.21 21.91
CA LEU A 234 14.88 10.78 22.18
C LEU A 234 14.12 10.46 23.49
N LYS A 235 14.28 11.29 24.53
CA LYS A 235 13.51 11.16 25.78
C LYS A 235 12.01 11.33 25.54
N ILE A 236 11.59 12.30 24.73
CA ILE A 236 10.17 12.51 24.40
C ILE A 236 9.59 11.34 23.61
N GLU A 237 10.32 10.85 22.61
CA GLU A 237 9.85 9.73 21.79
C GLU A 237 9.70 8.46 22.63
N ASN A 238 10.67 8.16 23.49
CA ASN A 238 10.61 7.01 24.39
C ASN A 238 9.45 7.10 25.40
N LEU A 239 9.21 8.27 25.98
CA LEU A 239 8.06 8.49 26.86
C LEU A 239 6.73 8.34 26.11
N THR A 240 6.65 8.84 24.88
CA THR A 240 5.45 8.74 24.04
C THR A 240 5.16 7.28 23.65
N LYS A 241 6.19 6.53 23.25
CA LYS A 241 6.10 5.09 22.96
C LYS A 241 5.64 4.30 24.19
N LYS A 242 6.25 4.51 25.37
CA LYS A 242 5.84 3.86 26.63
C LYS A 242 4.38 4.12 26.98
N LEU A 243 3.91 5.36 26.78
CA LEU A 243 2.54 5.77 27.08
C LEU A 243 1.53 5.12 26.12
N MET A 244 1.87 5.02 24.83
CA MET A 244 1.03 4.31 23.86
C MET A 244 0.94 2.81 24.16
N LEU A 245 2.07 2.16 24.46
CA LEU A 245 2.11 0.73 24.77
C LEU A 245 1.34 0.39 26.06
N ALA A 246 1.54 1.17 27.12
CA ALA A 246 0.82 1.00 28.38
C ALA A 246 -0.70 1.17 28.19
N ASN A 247 -1.13 2.18 27.43
CA ASN A 247 -2.54 2.41 27.15
C ASN A 247 -3.16 1.25 26.35
N ARG A 248 -2.43 0.74 25.34
CA ARG A 248 -2.87 -0.40 24.53
C ARG A 248 -2.97 -1.70 25.35
N TRP A 249 -2.03 -1.93 26.26
CA TRP A 249 -2.05 -3.09 27.15
C TRP A 249 -3.24 -3.04 28.13
N LEU A 250 -3.50 -1.88 28.75
CA LEU A 250 -4.61 -1.71 29.70
C LEU A 250 -5.99 -1.84 29.04
N ILE A 251 -6.16 -1.31 27.82
CA ILE A 251 -7.40 -1.49 27.04
C ILE A 251 -7.65 -2.97 26.75
N LYS A 252 -6.60 -3.75 26.43
CA LYS A 252 -6.73 -5.19 26.17
C LYS A 252 -7.16 -5.99 27.39
N GLN A 253 -6.86 -5.51 28.59
CA GLN A 253 -7.24 -6.15 29.87
C GLN A 253 -8.61 -5.67 30.40
N GLY A 254 -9.37 -4.88 29.64
CA GLY A 254 -10.65 -4.31 30.12
C GLY A 254 -10.50 -3.26 31.22
N GLN A 255 -9.28 -2.75 31.43
CA GLN A 255 -8.91 -1.83 32.51
C GLN A 255 -8.95 -0.36 32.05
N SER A 256 -10.12 0.10 31.62
CA SER A 256 -10.30 1.45 31.05
C SER A 256 -10.06 2.59 32.06
N GLU A 257 -10.45 2.41 33.32
CA GLU A 257 -10.23 3.41 34.39
C GLU A 257 -8.76 3.49 34.80
N THR A 258 -8.04 2.38 34.83
CA THR A 258 -6.60 2.34 35.08
C THR A 258 -5.81 3.00 33.94
N ALA A 259 -6.28 2.84 32.69
CA ALA A 259 -5.72 3.54 31.53
C ALA A 259 -5.91 5.06 31.61
N LYS A 260 -7.10 5.51 32.04
CA LYS A 260 -7.35 6.94 32.31
C LYS A 260 -6.43 7.48 33.39
N ALA A 261 -6.28 6.78 34.51
CA ALA A 261 -5.42 7.21 35.62
C ALA A 261 -3.94 7.34 35.19
N ALA A 262 -3.42 6.36 34.44
CA ALA A 262 -2.06 6.41 33.90
C ALA A 262 -1.86 7.59 32.93
N LYS A 263 -2.85 7.86 32.07
CA LYS A 263 -2.85 9.01 31.16
C LYS A 263 -2.82 10.32 31.93
N THR A 264 -3.68 10.48 32.95
CA THR A 264 -3.73 11.68 33.81
C THR A 264 -2.39 11.92 34.52
N ARG A 265 -1.71 10.86 34.98
CA ARG A 265 -0.41 10.97 35.66
C ARG A 265 0.73 11.40 34.74
N LEU A 266 0.75 10.94 33.49
CA LEU A 266 1.86 11.17 32.56
C LEU A 266 1.69 12.42 31.69
N GLN A 267 0.46 12.92 31.50
CA GLN A 267 0.17 14.09 30.68
C GLN A 267 0.92 15.37 31.11
N PRO A 268 1.10 15.68 32.42
CA PRO A 268 1.91 16.82 32.85
C PRO A 268 3.39 16.70 32.46
N GLN A 269 3.98 15.51 32.56
CA GLN A 269 5.39 15.27 32.22
C GLN A 269 5.64 15.50 30.72
N LEU A 270 4.72 15.01 29.87
CA LEU A 270 4.80 15.22 28.42
C LEU A 270 4.65 16.71 28.04
N LYS A 271 3.78 17.45 28.76
CA LYS A 271 3.58 18.89 28.57
C LYS A 271 4.81 19.70 28.99
N ALA A 272 5.49 19.29 30.07
CA ALA A 272 6.73 19.91 30.52
C ALA A 272 7.86 19.72 29.48
N LEU A 273 8.09 18.50 29.02
CA LEU A 273 9.12 18.20 28.02
C LEU A 273 8.91 18.94 26.70
N ARG A 274 7.67 19.01 26.21
CA ARG A 274 7.33 19.78 24.99
C ARG A 274 7.62 21.27 25.14
N ARG A 275 7.45 21.84 26.34
CA ARG A 275 7.80 23.24 26.63
C ARG A 275 9.30 23.46 26.61
N THR A 276 10.07 22.55 27.21
CA THR A 276 11.55 22.59 27.18
C THR A 276 12.07 22.55 25.75
N LEU A 277 11.55 21.66 24.91
CA LEU A 277 11.94 21.54 23.51
C LEU A 277 11.57 22.78 22.68
N LYS A 278 10.41 23.40 22.97
CA LYS A 278 10.02 24.67 22.35
C LYS A 278 11.00 25.79 22.71
N LYS A 279 11.41 25.91 23.99
CA LYS A 279 12.39 26.91 24.44
C LYS A 279 13.75 26.73 23.76
N ILE A 280 14.21 25.48 23.66
CA ILE A 280 15.48 25.12 23.01
C ILE A 280 15.46 25.49 21.52
N ASN A 281 14.34 25.29 20.82
CA ASN A 281 14.22 25.60 19.39
C ASN A 281 14.05 27.10 19.10
N THR A 282 13.54 27.90 20.05
CA THR A 282 13.34 29.34 19.86
C THR A 282 14.55 30.19 20.27
N GLY A 283 15.65 29.58 20.72
CA GLY A 283 16.88 30.31 21.09
C GLY A 283 16.70 31.29 22.26
N HIS A 284 15.62 31.18 23.04
CA HIS A 284 15.42 31.97 24.25
C HIS A 284 16.01 31.23 25.44
N THR A 285 17.31 31.42 25.64
CA THR A 285 17.93 31.35 26.96
C THR A 285 17.72 32.71 27.62
N GLU A 286 16.92 32.75 28.69
CA GLU A 286 16.93 33.85 29.67
C GLU A 286 18.29 33.90 30.38
#